data_AF-A0A3S8YYU0-F1
#
_entry.id   AF-A0A3S8YYU0-F1
#
_cell.length_a   1.000
_cell.length_b   1.000
_cell.length_c   1.000
_cell.angle_alpha   90.00
_cell.angle_beta   90.00
_cell.angle_gamma   90.00
#
_symmetry.space_group_name_H-M   'P 1'
#
loop_
_entity.id
_entity.type
_entity.pdbx_description
1 polymer ?
#
loop_
_entity_poly.entity_id
_entity_poly.type
_entity_poly.pdbx_seq_one_letter_code
_entity_poly.pdbx_strand_id
1 'polypeptide(L)'
;MPLEHIMNRDLEKIAIEYIVPCLHEVGFCYLDNFLGEVVGDCVLKRVKQLHQDGVLRDGQLAGPRAGVSKRHLRGDQITWIGGNEEGCEAINFLLSLIDRLVLYCGSRLGKYLVKERSKAMVACYPGNGTGYVRHVDNPNGDGRCITCIYYLNKNWDAK
;
A
#
# COMPACT_ATOMS: atom_id res chain seq x y z
N MET A 1 -0.38 26.44 -13.84
CA MET A 1 0.66 26.30 -12.80
C MET A 1 0.37 25.05 -11.97
N PRO A 2 1.34 24.19 -11.65
CA PRO A 2 1.08 22.77 -11.28
C PRO A 2 0.65 22.54 -9.83
N LEU A 3 0.54 23.58 -9.00
CA LEU A 3 0.26 23.46 -7.57
C LEU A 3 -1.25 23.40 -7.23
N GLU A 4 -2.13 23.84 -8.15
CA GLU A 4 -3.58 23.89 -7.89
C GLU A 4 -4.30 22.54 -8.05
N HIS A 5 -3.68 21.55 -8.72
CA HIS A 5 -4.34 20.26 -9.01
C HIS A 5 -4.29 19.23 -7.88
N ILE A 6 -3.43 19.41 -6.88
CA ILE A 6 -3.23 18.41 -5.81
C ILE A 6 -4.19 18.66 -4.63
N MET A 7 -4.59 19.91 -4.39
CA MET A 7 -5.46 20.27 -3.27
C MET A 7 -6.98 20.15 -3.55
N ASN A 8 -7.36 19.86 -4.80
CA ASN A 8 -8.77 19.88 -5.23
C ASN A 8 -9.22 18.56 -5.91
N ARG A 9 -8.55 17.44 -5.63
CA ARG A 9 -9.12 16.12 -5.95
C ARG A 9 -10.19 15.81 -4.91
N ASP A 10 -11.43 15.82 -5.36
CA ASP A 10 -12.54 15.33 -4.57
C ASP A 10 -12.39 13.81 -4.39
N LEU A 11 -11.75 13.42 -3.27
CA LEU A 11 -11.54 12.01 -2.91
C LEU A 11 -12.86 11.27 -2.76
N GLU A 12 -13.93 11.95 -2.35
CA GLU A 12 -15.26 11.37 -2.26
C GLU A 12 -15.78 11.03 -3.65
N LYS A 13 -15.65 11.97 -4.60
CA LYS A 13 -16.01 11.73 -6.00
C LYS A 13 -15.21 10.55 -6.59
N ILE A 14 -13.90 10.50 -6.38
CA ILE A 14 -13.07 9.39 -6.86
C ILE A 14 -13.52 8.05 -6.22
N ALA A 15 -13.78 8.05 -4.92
CA ALA A 15 -14.24 6.86 -4.21
C ALA A 15 -15.58 6.34 -4.76
N ILE A 16 -16.57 7.23 -4.92
CA ILE A 16 -17.94 6.87 -5.30
C ILE A 16 -18.07 6.61 -6.80
N GLU A 17 -17.49 7.44 -7.66
CA GLU A 17 -17.70 7.36 -9.11
C GLU A 17 -16.72 6.44 -9.82
N TYR A 18 -15.58 6.10 -9.20
CA TYR A 18 -14.55 5.27 -9.82
C TYR A 18 -14.22 4.01 -9.02
N ILE A 19 -13.77 4.16 -7.76
CA ILE A 19 -13.25 3.03 -6.98
C ILE A 19 -14.34 1.99 -6.67
N VAL A 20 -15.49 2.42 -6.15
CA VAL A 20 -16.59 1.54 -5.81
C VAL A 20 -17.08 0.74 -7.04
N PRO A 21 -17.39 1.36 -8.20
CA PRO A 21 -17.74 0.64 -9.40
C PRO A 21 -16.67 -0.36 -9.86
N CYS A 22 -15.39 0.05 -9.93
CA CYS A 22 -14.31 -0.83 -10.38
C CYS A 22 -14.12 -2.05 -9.45
N LEU A 23 -14.21 -1.85 -8.13
CA LEU A 23 -14.11 -2.94 -7.17
C LEU A 23 -15.31 -3.89 -7.23
N HIS A 24 -16.51 -3.41 -7.58
CA HIS A 24 -17.67 -4.28 -7.78
C HIS A 24 -17.61 -5.06 -9.09
N GLU A 25 -17.21 -4.43 -10.19
CA GLU A 25 -17.25 -5.04 -11.51
C GLU A 25 -16.07 -5.98 -11.77
N VAL A 26 -14.87 -5.59 -11.34
CA VAL A 26 -13.61 -6.25 -11.71
C VAL A 26 -12.84 -6.78 -10.50
N GLY A 27 -13.08 -6.22 -9.31
CA GLY A 27 -12.40 -6.63 -8.07
C GLY A 27 -11.05 -5.96 -7.84
N PHE A 28 -10.64 -5.01 -8.70
CA PHE A 28 -9.45 -4.18 -8.51
C PHE A 28 -9.61 -2.81 -9.19
N CYS A 29 -8.82 -1.83 -8.78
CA CYS A 29 -8.71 -0.52 -9.41
C CYS A 29 -7.29 0.05 -9.23
N TYR A 30 -6.86 0.98 -10.08
CA TYR A 30 -5.59 1.69 -9.94
C TYR A 30 -5.80 3.21 -10.06
N LEU A 31 -5.04 3.98 -9.31
CA LEU A 31 -5.11 5.44 -9.30
C LEU A 31 -3.71 6.03 -9.51
N ASP A 32 -3.49 6.55 -10.70
CA ASP A 32 -2.22 7.18 -11.05
C ASP A 32 -2.08 8.57 -10.43
N ASN A 33 -0.82 8.93 -10.17
CA ASN A 33 -0.43 10.24 -9.65
C ASN A 33 -1.17 10.62 -8.35
N PHE A 34 -1.41 9.63 -7.47
CA PHE A 34 -2.25 9.78 -6.28
C PHE A 34 -1.75 10.90 -5.33
N LEU A 35 -0.46 10.92 -5.01
CA LEU A 35 0.15 11.97 -4.17
C LEU A 35 0.78 13.11 -4.98
N GLY A 36 0.94 12.93 -6.29
CA GLY A 36 1.83 13.74 -7.13
C GLY A 36 3.32 13.51 -6.82
N GLU A 37 4.20 14.12 -7.62
CA GLU A 37 5.63 13.87 -7.56
C GLU A 37 6.28 14.32 -6.24
N VAL A 38 6.00 15.54 -5.78
CA VAL A 38 6.67 16.13 -4.61
C VAL A 38 6.46 15.28 -3.36
N VAL A 39 5.21 14.90 -3.07
CA VAL A 39 4.90 14.11 -1.88
C VAL A 39 5.32 12.65 -2.09
N GLY A 40 5.15 12.10 -3.29
CA GLY A 40 5.65 10.77 -3.64
C GLY A 40 7.16 10.63 -3.43
N ASP A 41 7.93 11.67 -3.73
CA ASP A 41 9.38 11.73 -3.55
C ASP A 41 9.78 11.73 -2.09
N CYS A 42 9.04 12.45 -1.24
CA CYS A 42 9.23 12.41 0.21
C CYS A 42 8.99 11.00 0.76
N VAL A 43 7.94 10.30 0.31
CA VAL A 43 7.68 8.91 0.70
C VAL A 43 8.82 8.01 0.24
N LEU A 44 9.23 8.10 -1.03
CA LEU A 44 10.33 7.30 -1.58
C LEU A 44 11.63 7.55 -0.83
N LYS A 45 11.96 8.81 -0.51
CA LYS A 45 13.16 9.18 0.26
C LYS A 45 13.16 8.51 1.62
N ARG A 46 12.02 8.53 2.33
CA ARG A 46 11.91 7.87 3.64
C ARG A 46 12.06 6.36 3.53
N VAL A 47 11.41 5.72 2.55
CA VAL A 47 11.52 4.27 2.33
C VAL A 47 12.96 3.86 2.00
N LYS A 48 13.67 4.64 1.17
CA LYS A 48 15.09 4.42 0.90
C LYS A 48 15.95 4.54 2.16
N GLN A 49 15.69 5.53 3.02
CA GLN A 49 16.40 5.68 4.28
C GLN A 49 16.17 4.47 5.20
N LEU A 50 14.93 4.01 5.36
CA LEU A 50 14.60 2.82 6.16
C LEU A 50 15.36 1.57 5.67
N HIS A 51 15.53 1.44 4.36
CA HIS A 51 16.31 0.35 3.77
C HIS A 51 17.81 0.51 4.03
N GLN A 52 18.37 1.71 3.84
CA GLN A 52 19.78 2.02 4.10
C GLN A 52 20.17 1.83 5.57
N ASP A 53 19.25 2.16 6.49
CA ASP A 53 19.44 1.99 7.94
C ASP A 53 19.35 0.51 8.39
N GLY A 54 19.07 -0.42 7.47
CA GLY A 54 19.00 -1.86 7.77
C GLY A 54 17.77 -2.27 8.60
N VAL A 55 16.73 -1.45 8.63
CA VAL A 55 15.51 -1.69 9.42
C VAL A 55 14.64 -2.78 8.80
N LEU A 56 14.70 -2.96 7.49
CA LEU A 56 13.92 -3.97 6.76
C LEU A 56 14.45 -5.39 7.05
N ARG A 57 13.53 -6.32 7.31
CA ARG A 57 13.81 -7.73 7.61
C ARG A 57 13.12 -8.63 6.60
N ASP A 58 13.64 -9.84 6.38
CA ASP A 58 13.06 -10.77 5.41
C ASP A 58 11.55 -10.99 5.64
N GLY A 59 10.79 -10.94 4.55
CA GLY A 59 9.35 -11.17 4.52
C GLY A 59 8.98 -12.53 5.14
N GLN A 60 7.89 -12.52 5.92
CA GLN A 60 7.37 -13.71 6.58
C GLN A 60 6.05 -14.16 5.95
N LEU A 61 5.82 -15.47 5.97
CA LEU A 61 4.55 -16.09 5.56
C LEU A 61 3.62 -16.24 6.76
N ALA A 62 2.31 -16.11 6.53
CA ALA A 62 1.29 -16.42 7.52
C ALA A 62 1.29 -17.93 7.84
N GLY A 63 1.27 -18.29 9.13
CA GLY A 63 1.27 -19.69 9.56
C GLY A 63 1.15 -19.86 11.08
N PRO A 64 0.84 -21.08 11.56
CA PRO A 64 0.50 -21.37 12.96
C PRO A 64 1.70 -21.31 13.95
N ARG A 65 2.89 -20.93 13.49
CA ARG A 65 4.08 -20.67 14.32
C ARG A 65 4.74 -19.38 13.82
N ALA A 66 5.59 -18.76 14.66
CA ALA A 66 6.35 -17.55 14.32
C ALA A 66 6.78 -17.57 12.84
N GLY A 67 6.34 -16.56 12.09
CA GLY A 67 6.29 -16.58 10.62
C GLY A 67 7.57 -17.12 10.00
N VAL A 68 7.44 -18.12 9.13
CA VAL A 68 8.59 -18.76 8.50
C VAL A 68 9.04 -17.90 7.32
N SER A 69 10.29 -17.42 7.35
CA SER A 69 10.90 -16.80 6.17
C SER A 69 11.33 -17.88 5.19
N LYS A 70 10.78 -17.82 3.98
CA LYS A 70 11.15 -18.70 2.86
C LYS A 70 11.43 -17.83 1.64
N ARG A 71 12.69 -17.44 1.45
CA ARG A 71 13.13 -16.54 0.37
C ARG A 71 12.72 -16.98 -1.04
N HIS A 72 12.61 -18.30 -1.27
CA HIS A 72 12.16 -18.85 -2.56
C HIS A 72 10.65 -18.67 -2.82
N LEU A 73 9.85 -18.48 -1.77
CA LEU A 73 8.42 -18.17 -1.89
C LEU A 73 8.19 -16.66 -1.88
N ARG A 74 8.92 -15.96 -1.00
CA ARG A 74 8.78 -14.53 -0.71
C ARG A 74 10.15 -13.90 -0.50
N GLY A 75 10.62 -13.16 -1.49
CA GLY A 75 11.98 -12.60 -1.54
C GLY A 75 12.11 -11.12 -1.16
N ASP A 76 11.07 -10.50 -0.60
CA ASP A 76 11.12 -9.11 -0.13
C ASP A 76 11.71 -8.97 1.27
N GLN A 77 12.17 -7.76 1.55
CA GLN A 77 12.47 -7.29 2.90
C GLN A 77 11.37 -6.29 3.30
N ILE A 78 10.84 -6.42 4.51
CA ILE A 78 9.73 -5.62 5.01
C ILE A 78 10.01 -4.95 6.35
N THR A 79 9.30 -3.86 6.61
CA THR A 79 9.09 -3.31 7.95
C THR A 79 7.66 -2.81 8.10
N TRP A 80 7.17 -2.72 9.34
CA TRP A 80 5.81 -2.28 9.65
C TRP A 80 5.84 -0.88 10.23
N ILE A 81 5.21 0.07 9.55
CA ILE A 81 5.19 1.50 9.88
C ILE A 81 3.77 1.93 10.26
N GLY A 82 3.61 2.51 11.44
CA GLY A 82 2.34 3.08 11.90
C GLY A 82 2.03 4.45 11.28
N GLY A 83 3.07 5.20 10.92
CA GLY A 83 2.99 6.58 10.43
C GLY A 83 3.26 7.62 11.54
N ASN A 84 3.40 7.20 12.80
CA ASN A 84 3.73 8.09 13.91
C ASN A 84 5.22 8.04 14.30
N GLU A 85 6.01 7.20 13.63
CA GLU A 85 7.45 7.14 13.79
C GLU A 85 8.11 8.44 13.26
N GLU A 86 9.20 8.84 13.90
CA GLU A 86 9.98 10.03 13.49
C GLU A 86 10.41 9.92 12.02
N GLY A 87 10.24 11.00 11.26
CA GLY A 87 10.60 11.05 9.84
C GLY A 87 9.63 10.32 8.90
N CYS A 88 8.52 9.77 9.41
CA CYS A 88 7.49 9.07 8.62
C CYS A 88 6.29 9.96 8.27
N GLU A 89 6.40 11.29 8.32
CA GLU A 89 5.30 12.23 8.12
C GLU A 89 4.67 12.10 6.72
N ALA A 90 5.50 11.93 5.68
CA ALA A 90 5.01 11.71 4.32
C ALA A 90 4.26 10.36 4.18
N ILE A 91 4.72 9.32 4.89
CA ILE A 91 4.03 8.02 4.94
C ILE A 91 2.70 8.17 5.67
N ASN A 92 2.67 8.90 6.80
CA ASN A 92 1.45 9.19 7.54
C ASN A 92 0.42 9.93 6.68
N PHE A 93 0.87 10.92 5.92
CA PHE A 93 0.03 11.69 5.03
C PHE A 93 -0.60 10.79 3.94
N LEU A 94 0.19 9.93 3.30
CA LEU A 94 -0.31 8.90 2.38
C LEU A 94 -1.37 8.01 3.05
N LEU A 95 -1.07 7.47 4.23
CA LEU A 95 -2.00 6.60 4.95
C LEU A 95 -3.30 7.32 5.30
N SER A 96 -3.23 8.56 5.72
CA SER A 96 -4.40 9.40 6.03
C SER A 96 -5.27 9.71 4.81
N LEU A 97 -4.70 9.75 3.61
CA LEU A 97 -5.44 9.90 2.36
C LEU A 97 -6.12 8.59 1.95
N ILE A 98 -5.43 7.46 2.09
CA ILE A 98 -6.00 6.13 1.86
C ILE A 98 -7.17 5.87 2.84
N ASP A 99 -6.99 6.20 4.12
CA ASP A 99 -8.02 6.04 5.15
C ASP A 99 -9.28 6.85 4.82
N ARG A 100 -9.11 8.11 4.37
CA ARG A 100 -10.23 8.94 3.92
C ARG A 100 -10.93 8.36 2.69
N LEU A 101 -10.16 7.90 1.71
CA LEU A 101 -10.70 7.32 0.48
C LEU A 101 -11.50 6.03 0.76
N VAL A 102 -11.00 5.16 1.64
CA VAL A 102 -11.73 3.96 2.08
C VAL A 102 -12.97 4.33 2.90
N LEU A 103 -12.88 5.38 3.74
CA LEU A 103 -14.03 5.90 4.48
C LEU A 103 -15.14 6.40 3.54
N TYR A 104 -14.79 7.10 2.47
CA TYR A 104 -15.77 7.57 1.46
C TYR A 104 -16.41 6.42 0.69
N CYS A 105 -15.69 5.33 0.44
CA CYS A 105 -16.29 4.11 -0.08
C CYS A 105 -17.36 3.57 0.89
N GLY A 106 -17.11 3.65 2.20
CA GLY A 106 -18.08 3.35 3.25
C GLY A 106 -18.67 1.94 3.13
N SER A 107 -19.99 1.83 3.29
CA SER A 107 -20.72 0.57 3.10
C SER A 107 -20.96 0.19 1.63
N ARG A 108 -20.42 0.97 0.67
CA ARG A 108 -20.65 0.73 -0.76
C ARG A 108 -19.78 -0.38 -1.32
N LEU A 109 -18.81 -0.92 -0.56
CA LEU A 109 -17.95 -2.04 -0.98
C LEU A 109 -18.61 -3.41 -0.75
N GLY A 110 -19.92 -3.49 -0.98
CA GLY A 110 -20.72 -4.70 -0.78
C GLY A 110 -21.01 -4.94 0.70
N LYS A 111 -20.72 -6.16 1.19
CA LYS A 111 -21.01 -6.55 2.58
C LYS A 111 -19.94 -6.10 3.59
N TYR A 112 -18.87 -5.45 3.14
CA TYR A 112 -17.75 -5.08 3.98
C TYR A 112 -17.94 -3.69 4.57
N LEU A 113 -17.78 -3.59 5.89
CA LEU A 113 -17.65 -2.32 6.60
C LEU A 113 -16.23 -2.26 7.17
N VAL A 114 -15.36 -1.47 6.52
CA VAL A 114 -13.96 -1.33 6.95
C VAL A 114 -13.90 -0.38 8.14
N LYS A 115 -13.51 -0.90 9.31
CA LYS A 115 -13.39 -0.13 10.55
C LYS A 115 -11.94 0.23 10.90
N GLU A 116 -11.01 -0.59 10.44
CA GLU A 116 -9.59 -0.47 10.74
C GLU A 116 -8.75 -1.07 9.61
N ARG A 117 -7.46 -0.75 9.64
CA ARG A 117 -6.44 -1.35 8.78
C ARG A 117 -5.20 -1.73 9.59
N SER A 118 -4.36 -2.58 9.01
CA SER A 118 -3.04 -2.85 9.58
C SER A 118 -2.14 -1.60 9.54
N LYS A 119 -1.00 -1.69 10.23
CA LYS A 119 0.17 -0.84 9.92
C LYS A 119 0.56 -1.00 8.45
N ALA A 120 1.25 0.00 7.90
CA ALA A 120 1.78 -0.07 6.55
C ALA A 120 2.93 -1.08 6.50
N MET A 121 2.84 -2.06 5.60
CA MET A 121 3.95 -2.95 5.28
C MET A 121 4.79 -2.30 4.19
N VAL A 122 5.91 -1.67 4.57
CA VAL A 122 6.89 -1.16 3.60
C VAL A 122 7.71 -2.34 3.11
N ALA A 123 7.68 -2.62 1.81
CA ALA A 123 8.36 -3.75 1.18
C ALA A 123 9.40 -3.30 0.15
N CYS A 124 10.54 -3.97 0.13
CA CYS A 124 11.59 -3.83 -0.88
C CYS A 124 11.90 -5.20 -1.48
N TYR A 125 11.75 -5.33 -2.80
CA TYR A 125 12.25 -6.47 -3.55
C TYR A 125 13.64 -6.10 -4.09
N PRO A 126 14.74 -6.71 -3.61
CA PRO A 126 16.10 -6.26 -3.90
C PRO A 126 16.60 -6.63 -5.31
N GLY A 127 15.71 -6.98 -6.24
CA GLY A 127 16.07 -7.44 -7.59
C GLY A 127 16.56 -8.88 -7.60
N ASN A 128 17.47 -9.21 -8.52
CA ASN A 128 18.10 -10.54 -8.64
C ASN A 128 17.09 -11.71 -8.77
N GLY A 129 15.99 -11.50 -9.49
CA GLY A 129 14.95 -12.51 -9.67
C GLY A 129 14.11 -12.79 -8.41
N THR A 130 14.24 -11.98 -7.35
CA THR A 130 13.34 -12.06 -6.20
C THR A 130 11.92 -11.68 -6.61
N GLY A 131 10.96 -12.33 -5.97
CA GLY A 131 9.55 -12.08 -6.22
C GLY A 131 8.70 -12.69 -5.13
N TYR A 132 7.39 -12.73 -5.39
CA TYR A 132 6.44 -13.39 -4.51
C TYR A 132 5.59 -14.34 -5.35
N VAL A 133 5.60 -15.61 -4.98
CA VAL A 133 4.87 -16.63 -5.71
C VAL A 133 3.36 -16.32 -5.69
N ARG A 134 2.63 -16.86 -6.67
CA ARG A 134 1.18 -16.73 -6.73
C ARG A 134 0.56 -17.20 -5.41
N HIS A 135 -0.24 -16.33 -4.79
CA HIS A 135 -0.89 -16.60 -3.51
C HIS A 135 -2.21 -15.81 -3.43
N VAL A 136 -3.00 -16.10 -2.41
CA VAL A 136 -4.17 -15.34 -2.00
C VAL A 136 -3.81 -14.65 -0.69
N ASP A 137 -4.08 -13.35 -0.57
CA ASP A 137 -3.76 -12.60 0.64
C ASP A 137 -4.46 -13.19 1.85
N ASN A 138 -5.78 -13.36 1.76
CA ASN A 138 -6.60 -13.87 2.86
C ASN A 138 -7.33 -15.18 2.48
N PRO A 139 -6.62 -16.33 2.47
CA PRO A 139 -7.23 -17.61 2.08
C PRO A 139 -8.13 -18.22 3.18
N ASN A 140 -7.94 -17.81 4.44
CA ASN A 140 -8.57 -18.44 5.61
C ASN A 140 -9.55 -17.52 6.36
N GLY A 141 -9.85 -16.34 5.83
CA GLY A 141 -10.81 -15.41 6.44
C GLY A 141 -10.30 -14.70 7.70
N ASP A 142 -9.07 -14.19 7.70
CA ASP A 142 -8.45 -13.44 8.80
C ASP A 142 -8.98 -12.01 9.00
N GLY A 143 -10.09 -11.65 8.33
CA GLY A 143 -10.71 -10.33 8.39
C GLY A 143 -10.27 -9.34 7.30
N ARG A 144 -9.15 -9.56 6.60
CA ARG A 144 -8.75 -8.69 5.49
C ARG A 144 -9.74 -8.79 4.33
N CYS A 145 -10.27 -7.66 3.89
CA CYS A 145 -11.24 -7.57 2.79
C CYS A 145 -10.79 -6.69 1.61
N ILE A 146 -9.81 -5.80 1.83
CA ILE A 146 -9.24 -4.94 0.80
C ILE A 146 -7.73 -4.91 0.98
N THR A 147 -7.00 -5.04 -0.13
CA THR A 147 -5.55 -4.80 -0.19
C THR A 147 -5.31 -3.49 -0.92
N CYS A 148 -4.53 -2.58 -0.33
CA CYS A 148 -4.11 -1.33 -0.94
C CYS A 148 -2.58 -1.31 -1.07
N ILE A 149 -2.08 -1.06 -2.28
CA ILE A 149 -0.65 -1.02 -2.59
C ILE A 149 -0.35 0.33 -3.22
N TYR A 150 0.67 1.02 -2.69
CA TYR A 150 1.20 2.26 -3.25
C TYR A 150 2.63 2.02 -3.76
N TYR A 151 2.82 2.14 -5.07
CA TYR A 151 4.12 1.92 -5.71
C TYR A 151 4.99 3.18 -5.70
N LEU A 152 6.30 3.00 -5.56
CA LEU A 152 7.29 4.09 -5.44
C LEU A 152 8.39 4.04 -6.52
N ASN A 153 8.33 3.06 -7.42
CA ASN A 153 9.37 2.83 -8.42
C ASN A 153 9.24 3.86 -9.56
N LYS A 154 10.15 4.84 -9.58
CA LYS A 154 10.22 5.81 -10.68
C LYS A 154 10.76 5.17 -11.95
N ASN A 155 10.20 5.57 -13.09
CA ASN A 155 10.65 5.14 -14.42
C ASN A 155 10.77 3.61 -14.55
N TRP A 156 9.85 2.89 -13.91
CA TRP A 156 9.85 1.43 -13.93
C TRP A 156 9.47 0.91 -15.31
N ASP A 157 10.27 -0.01 -15.84
CA ASP A 157 10.03 -0.69 -17.11
C ASP A 157 9.97 -2.20 -16.84
N ALA A 158 8.78 -2.78 -17.02
CA ALA A 158 8.53 -4.20 -16.81
C ALA A 158 8.98 -4.97 -18.07
N LYS A 159 10.28 -5.17 -18.21
CA LYS A 159 10.85 -6.07 -19.22
C LYS A 159 10.85 -7.51 -18.76
#